data_AF-A0A955RD34-F1
#
_entry.id   AF-A0A955RD34-F1
#
_cell.length_a   1.000
_cell.length_b   1.000
_cell.length_c   1.000
_cell.angle_alpha   90.00
_cell.angle_beta   90.00
_cell.angle_gamma   90.00
#
_symmetry.space_group_name_H-M   'P 1'
#
loop_
_entity.id
_entity.type
_entity.pdbx_description
1 polymer ?
#
loop_
_entity_poly.entity_id
_entity_poly.type
_entity_poly.pdbx_seq_one_letter_code
_entity_poly.pdbx_strand_id
1 'polypeptide(L)'
;GIPDEVEGGEDTDADGAGNFVDTDADGDGFDDAEEGDVDSDGDGTPDFLDSDDDDDGVRSRDERHGDTDGDGIEDRLDDDDDGDGIPTATEAADGLEFGSDVDGDGDPNWVDTDADGDTIPDADEGTEDQDGDGTPNYLDPDGAYIGWYRGTGLSSTCDTGSGGTGPLAGLALTAGLIGLRRRRR
;
A
#
# COMPACT_ATOMS: atom_id res chain seq x y z
N GLY A 1 -29.84 -17.80 -6.87
CA GLY A 1 -31.29 -17.96 -6.92
C GLY A 1 -31.80 -17.73 -5.54
N ILE A 2 -31.72 -16.47 -5.13
CA ILE A 2 -32.23 -15.98 -3.86
C ILE A 2 -33.75 -15.86 -4.02
N PRO A 3 -34.56 -15.95 -2.94
CA PRO A 3 -36.00 -15.76 -3.07
C PRO A 3 -36.36 -14.31 -3.41
N ASP A 4 -37.30 -14.09 -4.33
CA ASP A 4 -37.77 -12.75 -4.75
C ASP A 4 -38.17 -11.82 -3.57
N GLU A 5 -38.60 -12.40 -2.44
CA GLU A 5 -38.98 -11.65 -1.23
C GLU A 5 -37.79 -11.06 -0.45
N VAL A 6 -36.59 -11.59 -0.69
CA VAL A 6 -35.31 -11.11 -0.16
C VAL A 6 -34.71 -10.09 -1.15
N GLU A 7 -34.67 -10.43 -2.45
CA GLU A 7 -34.10 -9.58 -3.50
C GLU A 7 -34.81 -8.21 -3.62
N GLY A 8 -36.13 -8.21 -3.39
CA GLY A 8 -36.91 -6.98 -3.47
C GLY A 8 -37.17 -6.53 -4.91
N GLY A 9 -37.84 -5.39 -5.05
CA GLY A 9 -38.32 -4.89 -6.35
C GLY A 9 -37.58 -3.66 -6.87
N GLU A 10 -36.47 -3.30 -6.22
CA GLU A 10 -35.60 -2.21 -6.65
C GLU A 10 -34.73 -2.68 -7.83
N ASP A 11 -33.85 -1.80 -8.30
CA ASP A 11 -32.97 -1.95 -9.47
C ASP A 11 -31.65 -1.33 -9.04
N THR A 12 -30.81 -2.13 -8.37
CA THR A 12 -29.61 -1.65 -7.64
C THR A 12 -28.55 -1.13 -8.61
N ASP A 13 -28.24 -1.87 -9.67
CA ASP A 13 -27.25 -1.50 -10.69
C ASP A 13 -27.78 -0.54 -11.79
N ALA A 14 -29.11 -0.34 -11.83
CA ALA A 14 -29.82 0.50 -12.78
C ALA A 14 -29.71 0.05 -14.26
N ASP A 15 -29.59 -1.25 -14.52
CA ASP A 15 -29.57 -1.80 -15.88
C ASP A 15 -30.98 -1.93 -16.51
N GLY A 16 -32.02 -1.84 -15.69
CA GLY A 16 -33.43 -1.88 -16.07
C GLY A 16 -34.12 -3.24 -15.92
N ALA A 17 -33.43 -4.26 -15.43
CA ALA A 17 -34.01 -5.35 -14.66
C ALA A 17 -34.34 -4.85 -13.24
N GLY A 18 -35.03 -5.66 -12.45
CA GLY A 18 -35.15 -5.39 -11.02
C GLY A 18 -34.57 -6.58 -10.30
N ASN A 19 -34.03 -6.38 -9.10
CA ASN A 19 -33.21 -7.37 -8.40
C ASN A 19 -33.82 -8.78 -8.44
N PHE A 20 -35.13 -8.93 -8.19
CA PHE A 20 -35.86 -10.22 -8.25
C PHE A 20 -35.88 -10.98 -9.60
N VAL A 21 -35.41 -10.37 -10.69
CA VAL A 21 -35.25 -10.99 -12.02
C VAL A 21 -33.86 -10.81 -12.60
N ASP A 22 -33.02 -10.00 -11.93
CA ASP A 22 -31.61 -9.92 -12.25
C ASP A 22 -30.91 -11.21 -11.81
N THR A 23 -29.73 -11.44 -12.35
CA THR A 23 -28.85 -12.52 -11.89
C THR A 23 -27.55 -12.00 -11.29
N ASP A 24 -27.31 -10.70 -11.38
CA ASP A 24 -26.12 -9.94 -10.95
C ASP A 24 -26.63 -8.53 -10.56
N ALA A 25 -27.29 -8.43 -9.39
CA ALA A 25 -28.20 -7.32 -9.09
C ALA A 25 -27.49 -5.99 -8.75
N ASP A 26 -26.27 -6.01 -8.23
CA ASP A 26 -25.38 -4.85 -8.09
C ASP A 26 -24.47 -4.62 -9.33
N GLY A 27 -24.46 -5.57 -10.25
CA GLY A 27 -23.78 -5.49 -11.53
C GLY A 27 -22.26 -5.53 -11.39
N ASP A 28 -21.72 -6.14 -10.33
CA ASP A 28 -20.29 -6.28 -10.06
C ASP A 28 -19.64 -7.43 -10.86
N GLY A 29 -20.43 -8.32 -11.44
CA GLY A 29 -19.98 -9.44 -12.26
C GLY A 29 -19.95 -10.79 -11.56
N PHE A 30 -20.41 -10.88 -10.31
CA PHE A 30 -20.74 -12.11 -9.61
C PHE A 30 -22.24 -12.42 -9.75
N ASP A 31 -22.58 -13.71 -9.77
CA ASP A 31 -24.00 -14.10 -9.86
C ASP A 31 -24.61 -14.07 -8.44
N ASP A 32 -25.82 -13.53 -8.23
CA ASP A 32 -26.51 -13.51 -6.91
C ASP A 32 -26.62 -14.91 -6.26
N ALA A 33 -26.52 -15.96 -7.09
CA ALA A 33 -26.55 -17.35 -6.65
C ALA A 33 -25.24 -17.81 -5.98
N GLU A 34 -24.13 -17.21 -6.36
CA GLU A 34 -22.78 -17.44 -5.86
C GLU A 34 -22.56 -16.67 -4.56
N GLU A 35 -22.91 -15.39 -4.54
CA GLU A 35 -22.79 -14.50 -3.38
C GLU A 35 -23.75 -14.95 -2.26
N GLY A 36 -25.04 -15.08 -2.59
CA GLY A 36 -26.07 -15.46 -1.63
C GLY A 36 -26.54 -14.31 -0.73
N ASP A 37 -27.30 -14.65 0.31
CA ASP A 37 -27.90 -13.68 1.26
C ASP A 37 -27.00 -13.56 2.51
N VAL A 38 -25.71 -13.32 2.27
CA VAL A 38 -24.69 -12.98 3.28
C VAL A 38 -24.45 -11.46 3.23
N ASP A 39 -23.84 -10.93 4.28
CA ASP A 39 -23.59 -9.49 4.53
C ASP A 39 -22.20 -9.48 5.17
N SER A 40 -21.18 -9.42 4.32
CA SER A 40 -19.79 -9.74 4.64
C SER A 40 -19.12 -8.64 5.48
N ASP A 41 -19.35 -7.38 5.14
CA ASP A 41 -18.91 -6.20 5.89
C ASP A 41 -19.79 -5.88 7.13
N GLY A 42 -21.04 -6.34 7.15
CA GLY A 42 -22.00 -6.09 8.21
C GLY A 42 -22.62 -4.68 8.18
N ASP A 43 -22.65 -3.99 7.04
CA ASP A 43 -23.29 -2.68 6.90
C ASP A 43 -24.83 -2.77 6.82
N GLY A 44 -25.34 -3.97 6.52
CA GLY A 44 -26.75 -4.30 6.40
C GLY A 44 -27.28 -4.37 4.97
N THR A 45 -26.41 -4.24 3.97
CA THR A 45 -26.62 -4.54 2.55
C THR A 45 -26.08 -5.96 2.31
N PRO A 46 -26.91 -6.90 1.85
CA PRO A 46 -26.40 -8.22 1.50
C PRO A 46 -25.48 -8.14 0.28
N ASP A 47 -24.45 -9.00 0.21
CA ASP A 47 -23.41 -9.01 -0.84
C ASP A 47 -24.00 -8.92 -2.25
N PHE A 48 -25.03 -9.71 -2.59
CA PHE A 48 -25.71 -9.67 -3.91
C PHE A 48 -26.40 -8.33 -4.26
N LEU A 49 -26.35 -7.33 -3.38
CA LEU A 49 -26.84 -5.97 -3.58
C LEU A 49 -25.78 -4.93 -3.21
N ASP A 50 -24.59 -5.35 -2.81
CA ASP A 50 -23.45 -4.52 -2.48
C ASP A 50 -22.48 -4.49 -3.66
N SER A 51 -21.73 -3.41 -3.83
CA SER A 51 -20.77 -3.29 -4.92
C SER A 51 -19.32 -3.36 -4.45
N ASP A 52 -19.13 -3.58 -3.15
CA ASP A 52 -17.92 -3.50 -2.34
C ASP A 52 -18.18 -4.34 -1.06
N ASP A 53 -18.09 -5.67 -1.18
CA ASP A 53 -18.69 -6.62 -0.20
C ASP A 53 -18.00 -6.64 1.17
N ASP A 54 -16.74 -6.22 1.24
CA ASP A 54 -15.96 -6.05 2.47
C ASP A 54 -15.77 -4.59 2.89
N ASP A 55 -16.21 -3.63 2.07
CA ASP A 55 -16.25 -2.20 2.35
C ASP A 55 -14.83 -1.60 2.54
N ASP A 56 -13.84 -2.21 1.87
CA ASP A 56 -12.44 -1.80 1.91
C ASP A 56 -12.15 -0.61 0.96
N GLY A 57 -13.06 -0.33 0.02
CA GLY A 57 -13.00 0.79 -0.90
C GLY A 57 -12.45 0.45 -2.29
N VAL A 58 -12.09 -0.80 -2.54
CA VAL A 58 -12.00 -1.41 -3.87
C VAL A 58 -13.34 -2.10 -4.14
N ARG A 59 -13.85 -1.99 -5.37
CA ARG A 59 -15.13 -2.63 -5.69
C ARG A 59 -14.90 -4.10 -6.02
N SER A 60 -15.82 -4.97 -5.63
CA SER A 60 -15.87 -6.40 -5.99
C SER A 60 -15.55 -6.67 -7.47
N ARG A 61 -16.03 -5.80 -8.38
CA ARG A 61 -15.76 -5.90 -9.84
C ARG A 61 -14.32 -5.60 -10.28
N ASP A 62 -13.62 -4.80 -9.49
CA ASP A 62 -12.28 -4.25 -9.75
C ASP A 62 -11.21 -5.06 -9.02
N GLU A 63 -11.60 -5.92 -8.09
CA GLU A 63 -10.77 -6.89 -7.40
C GLU A 63 -10.49 -8.14 -8.24
N ARG A 64 -9.51 -8.92 -7.79
CA ARG A 64 -9.11 -10.13 -8.49
C ARG A 64 -10.07 -11.26 -8.15
N HIS A 65 -10.55 -11.97 -9.17
CA HIS A 65 -11.24 -13.23 -8.92
C HIS A 65 -10.27 -14.26 -8.34
N GLY A 66 -10.41 -14.61 -7.07
CA GLY A 66 -9.50 -15.53 -6.44
C GLY A 66 -9.51 -15.47 -4.92
N ASP A 67 -8.38 -15.88 -4.39
CA ASP A 67 -7.97 -15.95 -2.98
C ASP A 67 -6.44 -15.82 -3.10
N THR A 68 -5.97 -14.58 -3.14
CA THR A 68 -4.62 -14.19 -3.56
C THR A 68 -3.58 -14.68 -2.55
N ASP A 69 -3.86 -14.54 -1.26
CA ASP A 69 -2.99 -14.98 -0.18
C ASP A 69 -3.17 -16.49 0.19
N GLY A 70 -4.29 -17.09 -0.19
CA GLY A 70 -4.61 -18.50 0.02
C GLY A 70 -5.13 -18.84 1.41
N ASP A 71 -5.69 -17.88 2.16
CA ASP A 71 -6.23 -18.08 3.50
C ASP A 71 -7.63 -18.72 3.51
N GLY A 72 -8.31 -18.68 2.36
CA GLY A 72 -9.63 -19.26 2.13
C GLY A 72 -10.79 -18.26 2.18
N ILE A 73 -10.51 -16.98 2.27
CA ILE A 73 -11.41 -15.86 1.96
C ILE A 73 -11.14 -15.47 0.50
N GLU A 74 -12.19 -15.10 -0.24
CA GLU A 74 -12.00 -14.62 -1.62
C GLU A 74 -11.64 -13.15 -1.57
N ASP A 75 -10.81 -12.66 -2.48
CA ASP A 75 -10.31 -11.26 -2.50
C ASP A 75 -11.43 -10.24 -2.25
N ARG A 76 -12.56 -10.33 -2.97
CA ARG A 76 -13.74 -9.46 -2.78
C ARG A 76 -14.37 -9.45 -1.37
N LEU A 77 -13.96 -10.34 -0.49
CA LEU A 77 -14.45 -10.54 0.87
C LEU A 77 -13.32 -10.37 1.91
N ASP A 78 -12.13 -9.92 1.50
CA ASP A 78 -10.89 -9.87 2.26
C ASP A 78 -10.28 -8.46 2.34
N ASP A 79 -10.35 -7.85 3.53
CA ASP A 79 -9.78 -6.52 3.82
C ASP A 79 -8.23 -6.41 3.60
N ASP A 80 -7.53 -7.51 3.32
CA ASP A 80 -6.07 -7.65 3.20
C ASP A 80 -5.70 -8.68 2.11
N ASP A 81 -6.10 -8.39 0.86
CA ASP A 81 -6.08 -9.27 -0.33
C ASP A 81 -4.83 -10.17 -0.50
N ASP A 82 -3.64 -9.61 -0.26
CA ASP A 82 -2.36 -10.32 -0.44
C ASP A 82 -1.75 -10.88 0.87
N GLY A 83 -2.40 -10.59 2.01
CA GLY A 83 -2.06 -11.07 3.33
C GLY A 83 -0.72 -10.55 3.88
N ASP A 84 -0.24 -9.40 3.40
CA ASP A 84 1.01 -8.81 3.85
C ASP A 84 0.87 -8.02 5.19
N GLY A 85 -0.36 -7.65 5.55
CA GLY A 85 -0.72 -6.92 6.76
C GLY A 85 -0.86 -5.40 6.58
N ILE A 86 -0.82 -4.90 5.35
CA ILE A 86 -1.18 -3.56 4.92
C ILE A 86 -2.57 -3.68 4.27
N PRO A 87 -3.65 -3.14 4.90
CA PRO A 87 -5.00 -3.36 4.38
C PRO A 87 -5.16 -2.85 2.94
N THR A 88 -5.91 -3.57 2.09
CA THR A 88 -6.23 -3.23 0.70
C THR A 88 -6.69 -1.77 0.58
N ALA A 89 -7.55 -1.32 1.50
CA ALA A 89 -8.03 0.06 1.62
C ALA A 89 -6.91 1.12 1.67
N THR A 90 -5.81 0.80 2.35
CA THR A 90 -4.63 1.66 2.50
C THR A 90 -3.87 1.75 1.20
N GLU A 91 -3.63 0.60 0.57
CA GLU A 91 -2.86 0.49 -0.66
C GLU A 91 -3.59 1.07 -1.86
N ALA A 92 -4.90 0.81 -1.95
CA ALA A 92 -5.78 1.43 -2.94
C ALA A 92 -5.79 2.97 -2.80
N ALA A 93 -5.82 3.48 -1.56
CA ALA A 93 -5.76 4.92 -1.30
C ALA A 93 -4.39 5.52 -1.67
N ASP A 94 -3.29 4.86 -1.30
CA ASP A 94 -1.93 5.28 -1.62
C ASP A 94 -1.67 5.19 -3.15
N GLY A 95 -2.28 4.22 -3.83
CA GLY A 95 -2.24 4.06 -5.27
C GLY A 95 -2.79 5.27 -6.05
N LEU A 96 -3.67 6.09 -5.43
CA LEU A 96 -4.12 7.36 -6.00
C LEU A 96 -3.04 8.45 -6.01
N GLU A 97 -2.05 8.37 -5.11
CA GLU A 97 -0.95 9.32 -4.96
C GLU A 97 0.32 8.83 -5.67
N PHE A 98 0.72 7.57 -5.46
CA PHE A 98 2.00 7.01 -5.89
C PHE A 98 1.90 6.16 -7.17
N GLY A 99 0.69 5.72 -7.52
CA GLY A 99 0.43 4.80 -8.62
C GLY A 99 -0.05 3.45 -8.08
N SER A 100 -1.02 2.83 -8.75
CA SER A 100 -1.67 1.59 -8.32
C SER A 100 -0.93 0.31 -8.70
N ASP A 101 0.21 0.43 -9.39
CA ASP A 101 1.07 -0.65 -9.92
C ASP A 101 2.46 0.01 -10.06
N VAL A 102 3.20 0.04 -8.96
CA VAL A 102 4.43 0.85 -8.85
C VAL A 102 5.58 0.25 -9.67
N ASP A 103 5.73 -1.07 -9.63
CA ASP A 103 6.80 -1.78 -10.33
C ASP A 103 6.49 -2.04 -11.83
N GLY A 104 5.21 -1.99 -12.21
CA GLY A 104 4.73 -2.16 -13.58
C GLY A 104 4.66 -3.61 -14.05
N ASP A 105 4.53 -4.58 -13.14
CA ASP A 105 4.45 -6.00 -13.48
C ASP A 105 3.05 -6.45 -13.92
N GLY A 106 2.03 -5.64 -13.59
CA GLY A 106 0.64 -5.78 -14.00
C GLY A 106 -0.31 -6.25 -12.91
N ASP A 107 0.18 -6.53 -11.70
CA ASP A 107 -0.63 -6.76 -10.52
C ASP A 107 -0.78 -5.42 -9.75
N PRO A 108 -1.99 -5.02 -9.34
CA PRO A 108 -2.17 -3.86 -8.48
C PRO A 108 -1.47 -4.04 -7.13
N ASN A 109 -1.05 -2.94 -6.50
CA ASN A 109 -0.30 -3.01 -5.22
C ASN A 109 -1.01 -3.90 -4.17
N TRP A 110 -2.34 -3.77 -4.05
CA TRP A 110 -3.11 -4.53 -3.06
C TRP A 110 -3.24 -6.03 -3.30
N VAL A 111 -2.71 -6.56 -4.41
CA VAL A 111 -2.60 -8.01 -4.66
C VAL A 111 -1.14 -8.43 -4.91
N ASP A 112 -0.18 -7.53 -4.70
CA ASP A 112 1.24 -7.72 -4.98
C ASP A 112 2.08 -7.56 -3.72
N THR A 113 2.65 -8.68 -3.26
CA THR A 113 3.45 -8.77 -2.03
C THR A 113 4.84 -8.10 -2.05
N ASP A 114 5.23 -7.48 -3.17
CA ASP A 114 6.51 -6.75 -3.40
C ASP A 114 6.23 -5.57 -4.36
N ALA A 115 5.29 -4.70 -4.00
CA ALA A 115 4.63 -3.71 -4.87
C ALA A 115 5.59 -2.74 -5.60
N ASP A 116 6.78 -2.48 -5.05
CA ASP A 116 7.82 -1.63 -5.66
C ASP A 116 8.89 -2.41 -6.45
N GLY A 117 8.87 -3.75 -6.37
CA GLY A 117 9.76 -4.68 -7.04
C GLY A 117 11.22 -4.61 -6.57
N ASP A 118 11.48 -4.16 -5.34
CA ASP A 118 12.83 -4.02 -4.78
C ASP A 118 13.40 -5.32 -4.19
N THR A 119 12.58 -6.38 -4.08
CA THR A 119 12.85 -7.71 -3.53
C THR A 119 12.72 -7.88 -2.02
N ILE A 120 12.19 -6.88 -1.31
CA ILE A 120 11.84 -6.94 0.10
C ILE A 120 10.30 -6.98 0.19
N PRO A 121 9.69 -8.03 0.75
CA PRO A 121 8.24 -8.11 0.80
C PRO A 121 7.62 -6.97 1.62
N ASP A 122 6.45 -6.51 1.19
CA ASP A 122 5.74 -5.37 1.78
C ASP A 122 5.43 -5.59 3.27
N ALA A 123 5.11 -6.83 3.64
CA ALA A 123 4.97 -7.29 5.04
C ALA A 123 6.19 -7.00 5.93
N ASP A 124 7.40 -6.99 5.37
CA ASP A 124 8.64 -6.66 6.07
C ASP A 124 8.91 -5.14 6.08
N GLU A 125 8.47 -4.41 5.05
CA GLU A 125 8.71 -2.98 4.83
C GLU A 125 7.73 -2.06 5.58
N GLY A 126 6.45 -2.36 5.43
CA GLY A 126 5.31 -1.65 6.01
C GLY A 126 5.12 -0.22 5.52
N THR A 127 4.15 0.45 6.15
CA THR A 127 3.69 1.81 5.80
C THR A 127 4.54 2.96 6.35
N GLU A 128 5.73 2.69 6.90
CA GLU A 128 6.63 3.74 7.37
C GLU A 128 7.29 4.48 6.20
N ASP A 129 7.75 5.71 6.42
CA ASP A 129 8.56 6.49 5.46
C ASP A 129 9.94 6.68 6.11
N GLN A 130 10.86 5.76 5.84
CA GLN A 130 12.12 5.69 6.58
C GLN A 130 13.09 6.81 6.19
N ASP A 131 13.07 7.26 4.94
CA ASP A 131 14.04 8.23 4.42
C ASP A 131 13.50 9.69 4.42
N GLY A 132 12.19 9.84 4.60
CA GLY A 132 11.48 11.09 4.78
C GLY A 132 11.15 11.82 3.48
N ASP A 133 11.07 11.11 2.36
CA ASP A 133 10.77 11.69 1.06
C ASP A 133 9.26 11.82 0.78
N GLY A 134 8.44 11.12 1.56
CA GLY A 134 6.99 11.14 1.51
C GLY A 134 6.34 9.88 0.90
N THR A 135 7.13 8.94 0.39
CA THR A 135 6.66 7.65 -0.12
C THR A 135 6.72 6.60 1.00
N PRO A 136 5.65 5.82 1.26
CA PRO A 136 5.73 4.67 2.15
C PRO A 136 6.75 3.64 1.63
N ASN A 137 7.43 2.92 2.54
CA ASN A 137 8.52 2.01 2.16
C ASN A 137 8.08 0.95 1.15
N TYR A 138 6.91 0.32 1.34
CA TYR A 138 6.35 -0.69 0.43
C TYR A 138 6.07 -0.20 -1.01
N LEU A 139 6.15 1.11 -1.25
CA LEU A 139 6.00 1.74 -2.56
C LEU A 139 7.29 2.47 -3.01
N ASP A 140 8.39 2.33 -2.27
CA ASP A 140 9.61 3.11 -2.42
C ASP A 140 10.85 2.25 -2.76
N PRO A 141 11.16 2.09 -4.07
CA PRO A 141 12.27 1.24 -4.51
C PRO A 141 13.66 1.81 -4.16
N ASP A 142 13.74 3.03 -3.62
CA ASP A 142 14.95 3.59 -3.03
C ASP A 142 14.88 3.90 -1.52
N GLY A 143 13.74 3.63 -0.89
CA GLY A 143 13.40 3.91 0.52
C GLY A 143 14.24 3.14 1.52
N ALA A 144 14.92 2.09 1.03
CA ALA A 144 16.00 1.40 1.70
C ALA A 144 15.62 1.02 3.14
N TYR A 145 14.83 -0.04 3.27
CA TYR A 145 14.74 -0.86 4.47
C TYR A 145 16.13 -1.46 4.83
N ILE A 146 17.06 -0.64 5.32
CA ILE A 146 18.39 -1.07 5.79
C ILE A 146 18.30 -1.64 7.21
N GLY A 147 17.43 -2.63 7.38
CA GLY A 147 17.14 -3.30 8.63
C GLY A 147 17.51 -4.78 8.64
N TRP A 148 18.78 -5.13 8.44
CA TRP A 148 19.43 -6.43 8.77
C TRP A 148 19.70 -7.48 7.68
N TYR A 149 19.27 -7.35 6.43
CA TYR A 149 19.74 -8.23 5.34
C TYR A 149 21.05 -7.74 4.71
N ARG A 150 22.19 -8.32 5.10
CA ARG A 150 23.50 -8.10 4.43
C ARG A 150 23.70 -9.10 3.30
N GLY A 151 23.80 -8.64 2.04
CA GLY A 151 24.19 -9.55 0.94
C GLY A 151 24.66 -8.92 -0.38
N THR A 152 24.08 -7.82 -0.84
CA THR A 152 24.42 -7.20 -2.14
C THR A 152 25.09 -5.85 -1.90
N GLY A 153 26.26 -5.66 -2.50
CA GLY A 153 27.15 -4.53 -2.20
C GLY A 153 26.72 -3.20 -2.82
N LEU A 154 25.47 -2.76 -2.62
CA LEU A 154 25.03 -1.42 -2.99
C LEU A 154 24.85 -0.59 -1.71
N SER A 155 25.98 -0.03 -1.29
CA SER A 155 26.05 1.01 -0.27
C SER A 155 25.47 2.30 -0.85
N SER A 156 24.16 2.54 -0.69
CA SER A 156 23.63 3.90 -0.79
C SER A 156 24.18 4.70 0.37
N THR A 157 25.13 5.58 0.05
CA THR A 157 25.74 6.49 1.01
C THR A 157 24.72 7.58 1.35
N CYS A 158 23.83 7.34 2.32
CA CYS A 158 23.31 8.44 3.11
C CYS A 158 24.46 8.91 4.04
N ASP A 159 25.33 9.75 3.47
CA ASP A 159 26.26 10.60 4.22
C ASP A 159 25.43 11.58 5.05
N THR A 160 24.87 11.09 6.15
CA THR A 160 24.38 11.94 7.23
C THR A 160 25.59 12.56 7.89
N GLY A 161 26.06 13.66 7.31
CA GLY A 161 27.11 14.50 7.84
C GLY A 161 26.69 15.10 9.19
N SER A 162 26.77 14.31 10.25
CA SER A 162 26.65 14.77 11.63
C SER A 162 27.26 13.73 12.59
N GLY A 163 28.55 13.88 12.90
CA GLY A 163 29.21 13.00 13.87
C GLY A 163 30.65 13.41 14.15
N GLY A 164 30.85 14.21 15.19
CA GLY A 164 32.11 14.85 15.52
C GLY A 164 33.27 13.91 15.89
N THR A 165 34.48 14.45 15.72
CA THR A 165 35.70 13.94 16.34
C THR A 165 36.21 14.93 17.39
N GLY A 166 36.14 14.57 18.67
CA GLY A 166 37.18 14.95 19.63
C GLY A 166 38.22 13.83 19.76
N PRO A 167 39.22 13.89 20.66
CA PRO A 167 40.04 15.03 21.07
C PRO A 167 41.58 14.75 20.97
N LEU A 168 42.38 15.83 21.00
CA LEU A 168 43.76 15.99 21.54
C LEU A 168 44.94 15.10 21.06
N ALA A 169 45.87 15.72 20.33
CA ALA A 169 47.35 15.59 20.41
C ALA A 169 47.96 16.66 19.46
N GLY A 170 49.05 17.40 19.67
CA GLY A 170 50.08 17.56 20.69
C GLY A 170 51.11 18.57 20.11
N LEU A 171 51.63 19.45 20.97
CA LEU A 171 52.82 20.32 20.88
C LEU A 171 53.64 20.44 19.56
N ALA A 172 53.92 21.69 19.10
CA ALA A 172 55.21 22.42 19.32
C ALA A 172 55.63 23.41 18.18
N LEU A 173 55.98 24.66 18.60
CA LEU A 173 57.11 25.54 18.16
C LEU A 173 57.21 25.98 16.66
N THR A 174 57.51 27.21 16.22
CA THR A 174 58.17 28.43 16.78
C THR A 174 57.94 29.65 15.83
N ALA A 175 57.83 30.84 16.45
CA ALA A 175 58.35 32.18 16.08
C ALA A 175 58.40 32.72 14.63
N GLY A 176 57.85 33.93 14.46
CA GLY A 176 58.19 34.89 13.38
C GLY A 176 57.60 36.29 13.63
N LEU A 177 58.42 37.22 14.13
CA LEU A 177 58.11 38.64 14.40
C LEU A 177 58.13 39.51 13.12
N ILE A 178 57.64 40.76 13.28
CA ILE A 178 57.84 41.98 12.46
C ILE A 178 56.75 42.19 11.38
N GLY A 179 56.05 43.32 11.23
CA GLY A 179 56.11 44.61 11.92
C GLY A 179 55.21 45.66 11.22
N LEU A 180 54.74 46.63 12.01
CA LEU A 180 54.51 48.05 11.71
C LEU A 180 53.72 48.45 10.43
N ARG A 181 52.57 49.13 10.59
CA ARG A 181 52.49 50.61 10.52
C ARG A 181 51.10 51.18 10.86
N ARG A 182 51.19 52.32 11.54
CA ARG A 182 50.18 53.19 12.15
C ARG A 182 49.32 54.00 11.17
N ARG A 183 48.13 54.38 11.71
CA ARG A 183 47.45 55.71 11.66
C ARG A 183 46.77 56.08 10.33
N ARG A 184 45.63 56.78 10.31
CA ARG A 184 45.08 57.77 11.28
C ARG A 184 43.59 58.01 10.97
N ARG A 185 42.84 58.19 12.07
CA ARG A 185 41.68 59.08 12.31
C ARG A 185 40.58 59.20 11.27
#